data_AF-A0A9D2LYH7-F1
#
_entry.id   AF-A0A9D2LYH7-F1
#
_cell.length_a   1.000
_cell.length_b   1.000
_cell.length_c   1.000
_cell.angle_alpha   90.00
_cell.angle_beta   90.00
_cell.angle_gamma   90.00
#
_symmetry.space_group_name_H-M   'P 1'
#
loop_
_entity.id
_entity.type
_entity.pdbx_description
1 polymer ?
#
loop_
_entity_poly.entity_id
_entity_poly.type
_entity_poly.pdbx_seq_one_letter_code
_entity_poly.pdbx_strand_id
1 'polypeptide(L)'
;MEIKDAILRLRTQRGLTQSQFAQQIHVTRQAVSRWETGNTYPSTDTLKAIAAAFHVPVEQLLGEPCGQCQSCGMPLRTPGDRGTEPDGSPAADYCAFCYQQGRFLLADTVEEMAELNLRSLDDWNRENGMHLTAEEARQELLRFLPTLKRWKKA
;
A
#
# COMPACT_ATOMS: atom_id res chain seq x y z
N MET A 1 8.31 5.25 -1.59
CA MET A 1 7.58 6.52 -1.34
C MET A 1 8.11 7.06 -0.03
N GLU A 2 8.60 8.31 0.00
CA GLU A 2 9.10 8.92 1.23
C GLU A 2 7.97 9.66 1.98
N ILE A 3 8.17 9.94 3.27
CA ILE A 3 7.20 10.64 4.13
C ILE A 3 6.78 11.99 3.54
N LYS A 4 7.73 12.73 2.94
CA LYS A 4 7.47 14.02 2.29
C LYS A 4 6.45 13.90 1.16
N ASP A 5 6.55 12.85 0.36
CA ASP A 5 5.67 12.60 -0.80
C ASP A 5 4.28 12.20 -0.32
N ALA A 6 4.21 11.39 0.74
CA ALA A 6 2.96 10.96 1.35
C ALA A 6 2.18 12.16 1.92
N ILE A 7 2.84 13.03 2.69
CA ILE A 7 2.22 14.24 3.27
C ILE A 7 1.72 15.18 2.16
N LEU A 8 2.56 15.45 1.16
CA LEU A 8 2.21 16.32 0.03
C LEU A 8 1.01 15.77 -0.75
N ARG A 9 1.00 14.47 -1.03
CA ARG A 9 -0.10 13.80 -1.74
C ARG A 9 -1.39 13.85 -0.95
N LEU A 10 -1.38 13.52 0.34
CA LEU A 10 -2.58 13.54 1.17
C LEU A 10 -3.19 14.94 1.29
N ARG A 11 -2.34 15.96 1.42
CA ARG A 11 -2.79 17.36 1.44
C ARG A 11 -3.43 17.77 0.11
N THR A 12 -2.76 17.49 -1.00
CA THR A 12 -3.23 17.92 -2.34
C THR A 12 -4.46 17.16 -2.81
N GLN A 13 -4.60 15.87 -2.47
CA GLN A 13 -5.81 15.09 -2.75
C GLN A 13 -7.06 15.66 -2.08
N ARG A 14 -6.91 16.37 -0.94
CA ARG A 14 -8.01 17.07 -0.27
C ARG A 14 -8.14 18.54 -0.66
N GLY A 15 -7.37 19.01 -1.63
CA GLY A 15 -7.41 20.42 -2.08
C GLY A 15 -6.96 21.43 -1.03
N LEU A 16 -6.24 21.01 0.01
CA LEU A 16 -5.84 21.87 1.12
C LEU A 16 -4.56 22.66 0.79
N THR A 17 -4.51 23.92 1.18
CA THR A 17 -3.26 24.69 1.24
C THR A 17 -2.41 24.26 2.43
N GLN A 18 -1.10 24.54 2.42
CA GLN A 18 -0.22 24.26 3.56
C GLN A 18 -0.71 24.93 4.85
N SER A 19 -1.30 26.13 4.76
CA SER A 19 -1.83 26.86 5.92
C SER A 19 -3.08 26.20 6.49
N GLN A 20 -4.01 25.77 5.63
CA GLN A 20 -5.23 25.08 6.08
C GLN A 20 -4.90 23.73 6.72
N PHE A 21 -3.99 22.96 6.11
CA PHE A 21 -3.54 21.70 6.69
C PHE A 21 -2.85 21.93 8.04
N ALA A 22 -1.96 22.92 8.13
CA ALA A 22 -1.27 23.25 9.37
C ALA A 22 -2.24 23.62 10.50
N GLN A 23 -3.27 24.42 10.19
CA GLN A 23 -4.33 24.76 11.15
C GLN A 23 -5.10 23.53 11.62
N GLN A 24 -5.42 22.61 10.71
CA GLN A 24 -6.20 21.40 11.02
C GLN A 24 -5.49 20.46 12.00
N ILE A 25 -4.16 20.37 11.94
CA ILE A 25 -3.36 19.52 12.84
C ILE A 25 -2.63 20.32 13.93
N HIS A 26 -3.00 21.59 14.14
CA HIS A 26 -2.45 22.49 15.16
C HIS A 26 -0.93 22.69 15.11
N VAL A 27 -0.38 22.85 13.90
CA VAL A 27 1.04 23.16 13.67
C VAL A 27 1.21 24.42 12.83
N THR A 28 2.46 24.84 12.58
CA THR A 28 2.74 26.01 11.75
C THR A 28 2.82 25.63 10.27
N ARG A 29 2.41 26.55 9.37
CA ARG A 29 2.60 26.39 7.93
C ARG A 29 4.07 26.13 7.56
N GLN A 30 5.01 26.70 8.30
CA GLN A 30 6.44 26.51 8.09
C GLN A 30 6.89 25.07 8.41
N ALA A 31 6.30 24.43 9.43
CA ALA A 31 6.56 23.02 9.72
C ALA A 31 6.09 22.13 8.55
N VAL A 32 4.85 22.33 8.08
CA VAL A 32 4.31 21.62 6.89
C VAL A 32 5.21 21.80 5.67
N SER A 33 5.63 23.03 5.38
CA SER A 33 6.52 23.29 4.25
C SER A 33 7.85 22.55 4.36
N ARG A 34 8.45 22.47 5.56
CA ARG A 34 9.72 21.77 5.77
C ARG A 34 9.56 20.25 5.67
N TRP A 35 8.42 19.68 6.04
CA TRP A 35 8.15 18.26 5.86
C TRP A 35 7.97 17.91 4.38
N GLU A 36 7.18 18.71 3.65
CA GLU A 36 6.93 18.48 2.22
C GLU A 36 8.19 18.67 1.35
N THR A 37 9.16 19.47 1.79
CA THR A 37 10.46 19.61 1.11
C THR A 37 11.51 18.62 1.61
N GLY A 38 11.21 17.80 2.63
CA GLY A 38 12.16 16.85 3.23
C GLY A 38 13.26 17.48 4.11
N ASN A 39 13.12 18.74 4.51
CA ASN A 39 14.09 19.43 5.37
C ASN A 39 14.03 18.94 6.82
N THR A 40 12.85 18.52 7.28
CA THR A 40 12.62 18.00 8.64
C THR A 40 11.61 16.88 8.60
N TYR A 41 11.54 16.08 9.67
CA TYR A 41 10.55 15.03 9.86
C TYR A 41 9.51 15.44 10.91
N PRO A 42 8.23 15.07 10.76
CA PRO A 42 7.24 15.22 11.82
C PRO A 42 7.59 14.32 13.01
N SER A 43 7.26 14.75 14.24
CA SER A 43 7.37 13.88 15.41
C SER A 43 6.32 12.75 15.38
N THR A 44 6.50 11.74 16.23
CA THR A 44 5.55 10.62 16.36
C THR A 44 4.12 11.09 16.65
N ASP A 45 3.94 12.08 17.53
CA ASP A 45 2.61 12.62 17.85
C ASP A 45 2.00 13.36 16.67
N THR A 46 2.83 14.11 15.92
CA THR A 46 2.38 14.77 14.70
C THR A 46 2.00 13.75 13.63
N LEU A 47 2.76 12.66 13.46
CA LEU A 47 2.40 11.58 12.52
C LEU A 47 1.04 10.97 12.86
N LYS A 48 0.77 10.71 14.15
CA LYS A 48 -0.55 10.24 14.61
C LYS A 48 -1.65 11.26 14.32
N ALA A 49 -1.38 12.55 14.52
CA ALA A 49 -2.34 13.62 14.22
C ALA A 49 -2.65 13.71 12.71
N ILE A 50 -1.63 13.58 11.86
CA ILE A 50 -1.77 13.56 10.40
C ILE A 50 -2.60 12.35 9.96
N ALA A 51 -2.28 11.16 10.48
CA ALA A 51 -3.00 9.92 10.21
C ALA A 51 -4.49 10.04 10.58
N ALA A 52 -4.78 10.55 11.77
CA ALA A 52 -6.15 10.81 12.22
C ALA A 52 -6.87 11.84 11.35
N ALA A 53 -6.25 12.98 11.03
CA ALA A 53 -6.85 14.03 10.21
C ALA A 53 -7.23 13.54 8.81
N PHE A 54 -6.43 12.65 8.24
CA PHE A 54 -6.65 12.10 6.91
C PHE A 54 -7.35 10.74 6.89
N HIS A 55 -7.70 10.18 8.05
CA HIS A 55 -8.31 8.85 8.20
C HIS A 55 -7.51 7.77 7.46
N VAL A 56 -6.18 7.81 7.62
CA VAL A 56 -5.25 6.85 7.02
C VAL A 56 -4.38 6.22 8.11
N PRO A 57 -3.93 4.96 7.94
CA PRO A 57 -2.93 4.35 8.82
C PRO A 57 -1.60 5.12 8.80
N VAL A 58 -0.85 5.07 9.90
CA VAL A 58 0.46 5.75 10.01
C VAL A 58 1.47 5.12 9.07
N GLU A 59 1.36 3.82 8.85
CA GLU A 59 2.16 3.01 7.93
C GLU A 59 2.16 3.61 6.52
N GLN A 60 1.00 4.12 6.07
CA GLN A 60 0.88 4.80 4.77
C GLN A 60 1.74 6.07 4.70
N LEU A 61 1.89 6.81 5.80
CA LEU A 61 2.78 7.98 5.87
C LEU A 61 4.25 7.56 5.78
N LEU A 62 4.59 6.42 6.37
CA LEU A 62 5.95 5.88 6.39
C LEU A 62 6.31 5.14 5.08
N GLY A 63 5.36 4.95 4.17
CA GLY A 63 5.55 4.16 2.95
C GLY A 63 5.55 2.64 3.20
N GLU A 64 5.15 2.22 4.39
CA GLU A 64 5.04 0.83 4.80
C GLU A 64 3.71 0.22 4.30
N PRO A 65 3.70 -1.06 3.91
CA PRO A 65 2.48 -1.74 3.54
C PRO A 65 1.48 -1.75 4.70
N CYS A 66 0.25 -1.32 4.44
CA CYS A 66 -0.89 -1.43 5.36
C CYS A 66 -1.44 -2.86 5.45
N GLY A 67 -0.74 -3.83 4.86
CA GLY A 67 -1.12 -5.23 4.76
C GLY A 67 -0.56 -5.89 3.50
N GLN A 68 -0.93 -7.15 3.31
CA GLN A 68 -0.57 -7.94 2.14
C GLN A 68 -1.82 -8.58 1.55
N CYS A 69 -1.96 -8.52 0.23
CA CYS A 69 -3.05 -9.16 -0.48
C CYS A 69 -3.01 -10.68 -0.23
N GLN A 70 -4.06 -11.22 0.36
CA GLN A 70 -4.23 -12.64 0.70
C GLN A 70 -4.64 -13.49 -0.52
N SER A 71 -4.40 -13.00 -1.72
CA SER A 71 -4.52 -13.71 -3.01
C SER A 71 -3.18 -13.71 -3.74
N CYS A 72 -2.65 -12.55 -4.12
CA CYS A 72 -1.42 -12.49 -4.91
C CYS A 72 -0.14 -12.30 -4.10
N GLY A 73 -0.21 -11.98 -2.81
CA GLY A 73 0.97 -11.69 -1.98
C GLY A 73 1.52 -10.26 -2.13
N MET A 74 0.94 -9.43 -2.99
CA MET A 74 1.41 -8.06 -3.19
C MET A 74 1.11 -7.17 -1.98
N PRO A 75 2.02 -6.26 -1.60
CA PRO A 75 1.80 -5.32 -0.50
C PRO A 75 0.66 -4.34 -0.84
N LEU A 76 -0.21 -4.09 0.13
CA LEU A 76 -1.26 -3.07 0.07
C LEU A 76 -0.70 -1.78 0.67
N ARG A 77 -0.19 -0.87 -0.15
CA ARG A 77 0.51 0.35 0.31
C ARG A 77 -0.44 1.50 0.56
N THR A 78 -1.54 1.56 -0.18
CA THR A 78 -2.54 2.62 -0.07
C THR A 78 -3.95 2.06 -0.02
N PRO A 79 -4.93 2.80 0.53
CA PRO A 79 -6.34 2.41 0.50
C PRO A 79 -6.86 2.14 -0.91
N GLY A 80 -6.32 2.82 -1.93
CA GLY A 80 -6.69 2.61 -3.34
C GLY A 80 -6.19 1.29 -3.92
N ASP A 81 -5.24 0.61 -3.26
CA ASP A 81 -4.74 -0.68 -3.71
C ASP A 81 -5.73 -1.80 -3.35
N ARG A 82 -6.71 -1.53 -2.48
CA ARG A 82 -7.67 -2.50 -1.97
C ARG A 82 -8.81 -2.73 -2.96
N GLY A 83 -9.28 -3.98 -2.99
CA GLY A 83 -10.50 -4.37 -3.66
C GLY A 83 -11.74 -3.79 -2.98
N THR A 84 -12.92 -4.20 -3.45
CA THR A 84 -14.20 -3.79 -2.85
C THR A 84 -15.05 -4.98 -2.44
N GLU A 85 -15.74 -4.85 -1.32
CA GLU A 85 -16.81 -5.73 -0.88
C GLU A 85 -18.10 -5.47 -1.68
N PRO A 86 -19.15 -6.32 -1.58
CA PRO A 86 -20.39 -6.14 -2.34
C PRO A 86 -21.08 -4.78 -2.12
N ASP A 87 -20.90 -4.18 -0.95
CA ASP A 87 -21.44 -2.87 -0.59
C ASP A 87 -20.57 -1.68 -1.06
N GLY A 88 -19.46 -1.97 -1.75
CA GLY A 88 -18.50 -0.97 -2.23
C GLY A 88 -17.46 -0.53 -1.19
N SER A 89 -17.51 -1.03 0.04
CA SER A 89 -16.49 -0.75 1.04
C SER A 89 -15.14 -1.40 0.69
N PRO A 90 -13.98 -0.85 1.13
CA PRO A 90 -12.69 -1.42 0.81
C PRO A 90 -12.47 -2.80 1.44
N ALA A 91 -11.99 -3.76 0.65
CA ALA A 91 -11.67 -5.10 1.13
C ALA A 91 -10.48 -5.08 2.10
N ALA A 92 -10.61 -5.82 3.21
CA ALA A 92 -9.58 -5.89 4.25
C ALA A 92 -8.33 -6.68 3.80
N ASP A 93 -8.51 -7.69 2.96
CA ASP A 93 -7.46 -8.67 2.68
C ASP A 93 -7.03 -8.73 1.21
N TYR A 94 -7.75 -8.08 0.28
CA TYR A 94 -7.55 -8.30 -1.15
C TYR A 94 -7.31 -7.00 -1.90
N CYS A 95 -6.47 -7.06 -2.94
CA CYS A 95 -6.17 -5.90 -3.78
C CYS A 95 -7.21 -5.72 -4.91
N ALA A 96 -7.24 -4.50 -5.47
CA ALA A 96 -8.16 -4.08 -6.53
C ALA A 96 -8.07 -4.91 -7.82
N PHE A 97 -6.94 -5.60 -8.03
CA PHE A 97 -6.71 -6.47 -9.19
C PHE A 97 -7.14 -7.91 -8.95
N CYS A 98 -7.17 -8.36 -7.69
CA CYS A 98 -7.60 -9.71 -7.37
C CYS A 98 -9.10 -9.78 -7.08
N TYR A 99 -9.68 -8.77 -6.44
CA TYR A 99 -11.03 -8.84 -5.89
C TYR A 99 -11.77 -7.51 -6.04
N GLN A 100 -13.01 -7.55 -6.54
CA GLN A 100 -13.90 -6.40 -6.61
C GLN A 100 -15.35 -6.86 -6.44
N GLN A 101 -16.17 -6.03 -5.80
CA GLN A 101 -17.60 -6.24 -5.63
C GLN A 101 -17.93 -7.64 -5.07
N GLY A 102 -17.17 -8.12 -4.08
CA GLY A 102 -17.45 -9.40 -3.46
C GLY A 102 -16.93 -10.65 -4.18
N ARG A 103 -16.17 -10.50 -5.27
CA ARG A 103 -15.72 -11.63 -6.10
C ARG A 103 -14.28 -11.50 -6.57
N PHE A 104 -13.62 -12.65 -6.72
CA PHE A 104 -12.34 -12.70 -7.40
C PHE A 104 -12.51 -12.47 -8.91
N LEU A 105 -11.66 -11.62 -9.46
CA LEU A 105 -11.71 -11.24 -10.88
C LEU A 105 -11.11 -12.31 -11.81
N LEU A 106 -10.24 -13.15 -11.25
CA LEU A 106 -9.55 -14.21 -11.97
C LEU A 106 -10.01 -15.57 -11.42
N ALA A 107 -10.35 -16.48 -12.32
CA ALA A 107 -10.59 -17.89 -12.04
C ALA A 107 -9.30 -18.68 -12.28
N ASP A 108 -8.24 -18.29 -11.58
CA ASP A 108 -6.88 -18.79 -11.74
C ASP A 108 -6.48 -19.80 -10.64
N THR A 109 -5.49 -20.64 -10.94
CA THR A 109 -4.84 -21.52 -9.97
C THR A 109 -3.68 -20.81 -9.24
N VAL A 110 -3.10 -21.47 -8.23
CA VAL A 110 -1.90 -20.97 -7.55
C VAL A 110 -0.73 -20.81 -8.52
N GLU A 111 -0.58 -21.77 -9.44
CA GLU A 111 0.47 -21.76 -10.45
C GLU A 111 0.30 -20.59 -11.42
N GLU A 112 -0.91 -20.35 -11.90
CA GLU A 112 -1.21 -19.20 -12.76
C GLU A 112 -0.99 -17.87 -12.05
N MET A 113 -1.32 -17.79 -10.76
CA MET A 113 -1.03 -16.61 -9.93
C MET A 113 0.49 -16.39 -9.73
N ALA A 114 1.28 -17.47 -9.61
CA ALA A 114 2.73 -17.36 -9.58
C ALA A 114 3.28 -16.79 -10.90
N GLU A 115 2.80 -17.29 -12.05
CA GLU A 115 3.21 -16.75 -13.36
C GLU A 115 2.82 -15.28 -13.55
N LEU A 116 1.67 -14.85 -12.99
CA LEU A 116 1.27 -13.44 -12.99
C LEU A 116 2.25 -12.56 -12.19
N ASN A 117 2.71 -13.02 -11.03
CA ASN A 117 3.72 -12.31 -10.23
C ASN A 117 5.05 -12.18 -10.96
N LEU A 118 5.48 -13.24 -11.67
CA LEU A 118 6.75 -13.25 -12.41
C LEU A 118 6.82 -12.21 -13.53
N ARG A 119 5.68 -11.71 -14.03
CA ARG A 119 5.64 -10.63 -15.03
C ARG A 119 6.28 -9.33 -14.55
N SER A 120 6.38 -9.14 -13.23
CA SER A 120 6.98 -7.97 -12.59
C SER A 120 8.26 -8.31 -11.82
N LEU A 121 8.88 -9.47 -12.07
CA LEU A 121 10.07 -9.92 -11.35
C LEU A 121 11.25 -8.96 -11.50
N ASP A 122 11.51 -8.46 -12.72
CA ASP A 122 12.63 -7.55 -12.97
C ASP A 122 12.50 -6.24 -12.21
N ASP A 123 11.28 -5.71 -12.14
CA ASP A 123 10.95 -4.51 -11.38
C ASP A 123 11.13 -4.76 -9.88
N TRP A 124 10.61 -5.89 -9.38
CA TRP A 124 10.76 -6.28 -7.99
C TRP A 124 12.22 -6.45 -7.57
N ASN A 125 13.02 -7.14 -8.40
CA ASN A 125 14.44 -7.34 -8.20
C ASN A 125 15.17 -6.01 -8.08
N ARG A 126 14.92 -5.09 -9.02
CA ARG A 126 15.54 -3.76 -9.01
C ARG A 126 15.15 -2.93 -7.79
N GLU A 127 13.87 -2.91 -7.41
CA GLU A 127 13.38 -2.12 -6.28
C GLU A 127 13.88 -2.63 -4.92
N ASN A 128 14.09 -3.94 -4.79
CA ASN A 128 14.51 -4.57 -3.53
C ASN A 128 16.00 -4.92 -3.49
N GLY A 129 16.77 -4.58 -4.52
CA GLY A 129 18.19 -4.94 -4.62
C GLY A 129 18.43 -6.45 -4.66
N MET A 130 17.50 -7.20 -5.26
CA MET A 130 17.54 -8.65 -5.42
C MET A 130 17.92 -9.03 -6.84
N HIS A 131 18.35 -10.29 -7.02
CA HIS A 131 18.74 -10.85 -8.32
C HIS A 131 18.19 -12.27 -8.47
N LEU A 132 16.89 -12.46 -8.24
CA LEU A 132 16.25 -13.75 -8.40
C LEU A 132 16.04 -14.08 -9.87
N THR A 133 16.32 -15.32 -10.27
CA THR A 133 15.87 -15.87 -11.55
C THR A 133 14.37 -16.17 -11.50
N ALA A 134 13.75 -16.30 -12.68
CA ALA A 134 12.34 -16.66 -12.78
C ALA A 134 12.02 -18.01 -12.11
N GLU A 135 12.94 -18.99 -12.19
CA GLU A 135 12.75 -20.30 -11.60
C GLU A 135 12.85 -20.25 -10.06
N GLU A 136 13.83 -19.54 -9.51
CA GLU A 136 13.93 -19.34 -8.05
C GLU A 136 12.70 -18.62 -7.50
N ALA A 137 12.30 -17.53 -8.14
CA ALA A 137 11.11 -16.77 -7.74
C ALA A 137 9.84 -17.62 -7.83
N ARG A 138 9.70 -18.44 -8.88
CA ARG A 138 8.57 -19.37 -9.03
C ARG A 138 8.50 -20.36 -7.87
N GLN A 139 9.63 -21.00 -7.52
CA GLN A 139 9.66 -21.99 -6.44
C GLN A 139 9.27 -21.37 -5.10
N GLU A 140 9.75 -20.15 -4.82
CA GLU A 140 9.38 -19.40 -3.63
C GLU A 140 7.88 -19.04 -3.62
N LEU A 141 7.35 -18.54 -4.74
CA LEU A 141 5.93 -18.20 -4.89
C LEU A 141 5.03 -19.42 -4.72
N LEU A 142 5.38 -20.58 -5.31
CA LEU A 142 4.62 -21.81 -5.18
C LEU A 142 4.63 -22.37 -3.75
N ARG A 143 5.64 -22.04 -2.94
CA ARG A 143 5.64 -22.37 -1.51
C ARG A 143 4.80 -21.39 -0.70
N PHE A 144 4.86 -20.11 -1.06
CA PHE A 144 4.25 -19.02 -0.31
C PHE A 144 2.75 -18.85 -0.58
N LEU A 145 2.32 -18.77 -1.84
CA LEU A 145 0.94 -18.48 -2.23
C LEU A 145 -0.09 -19.43 -1.59
N PRO A 146 0.13 -20.76 -1.49
CA PRO A 146 -0.81 -21.66 -0.79
C PRO A 146 -1.07 -21.31 0.68
N THR A 147 -0.20 -20.52 1.32
CA THR A 147 -0.37 -20.09 2.71
C THR A 147 -1.34 -18.91 2.87
N LEU A 148 -1.76 -18.27 1.78
CA LEU A 148 -2.67 -17.12 1.79
C LEU A 148 -4.14 -17.54 1.85
N LYS A 149 -5.00 -16.69 2.44
CA LYS A 149 -6.42 -17.01 2.71
C LYS A 149 -7.19 -17.52 1.49
N ARG A 150 -6.96 -16.96 0.29
CA ARG A 150 -7.65 -17.41 -0.93
C ARG A 150 -7.36 -18.87 -1.28
N TRP A 151 -6.13 -19.30 -1.04
CA TRP A 151 -5.60 -20.58 -1.54
C TRP A 151 -5.52 -21.67 -0.48
N LYS A 152 -5.67 -21.32 0.80
CA LYS A 152 -5.80 -22.31 1.86
C LYS A 152 -6.99 -23.21 1.56
N LYS A 153 -6.72 -24.49 1.37
CA LYS A 153 -7.75 -25.52 1.36
C LYS A 153 -8.44 -25.51 2.73
N ALA A 154 -9.77 -25.50 2.72
CA ALA A 154 -10.58 -25.63 3.93
C ALA A 154 -10.32 -26.98 4.63
#